data_AF-A0A934TF32-F1
#
_entry.id   AF-A0A934TF32-F1
#
_cell.length_a   1.000
_cell.length_b   1.000
_cell.length_c   1.000
_cell.angle_alpha   90.00
_cell.angle_beta   90.00
_cell.angle_gamma   90.00
#
_symmetry.space_group_name_H-M   'P 1'
#
loop_
_entity.id
_entity.type
_entity.pdbx_description
1 polymer ?
#
loop_
_entity_poly.entity_id
_entity_poly.type
_entity_poly.pdbx_seq_one_letter_code
_entity_poly.pdbx_strand_id
1 'polypeptide(L)'
;MDNHYETLQITIDGFSEILSELKGEIQSLKKDEKGESALKIDLLNKIAQIIDESKKGITAEELKAYTAAMIYAMRQLQDEANNSFSEFLNEKIAQMEKLAKQPTIIKNHYVIDFKSSKVFIAIIFLSLGLFCSLFGNYNQYNKNNRLTDNDLKYRFIKMRNGILPDEITRLENFFFYSDSVYVVDNIRKKVIDYEHRMEEQARKLEQKRLNEETIHRLDKEIEELKVK
;
A
#
# COMPACT_ATOMS: atom_id res chain seq x y z
N MET A 1 0.31 39.38 -80.02
CA MET A 1 0.48 39.90 -78.64
C MET A 1 -0.80 39.61 -77.88
N ASP A 2 -1.03 38.38 -77.43
CA ASP A 2 -2.31 38.02 -76.77
C ASP A 2 -2.17 37.01 -75.62
N ASN A 3 -1.24 36.06 -75.71
CA ASN A 3 -1.10 34.99 -74.71
C ASN A 3 -0.70 35.50 -73.30
N HIS A 4 0.06 36.60 -73.20
CA HIS A 4 0.55 37.09 -71.90
C HIS A 4 -0.54 37.79 -71.08
N TYR A 5 -1.52 38.42 -71.73
CA TYR A 5 -2.65 39.09 -71.06
C TYR A 5 -3.66 38.08 -70.53
N GLU A 6 -3.98 37.03 -71.30
CA GLU A 6 -4.81 35.92 -70.80
C GLU A 6 -4.17 35.22 -69.61
N THR A 7 -2.85 34.96 -69.67
CA THR A 7 -2.14 34.32 -68.55
C THR A 7 -2.20 35.19 -67.29
N LEU A 8 -2.06 36.51 -67.44
CA LEU A 8 -2.15 37.46 -66.33
C LEU A 8 -3.57 37.53 -65.75
N GLN A 9 -4.58 37.52 -66.62
CA GLN A 9 -5.99 37.55 -66.23
C GLN A 9 -6.38 36.29 -65.46
N ILE A 10 -5.99 35.11 -65.95
CA ILE A 10 -6.19 33.82 -65.27
C ILE A 10 -5.48 33.81 -63.91
N THR A 11 -4.29 34.40 -63.83
CA THR A 11 -3.54 34.48 -62.58
C THR A 11 -4.24 35.41 -61.58
N ILE A 12 -4.74 36.56 -62.04
CA ILE A 12 -5.51 37.52 -61.21
C ILE A 12 -6.83 36.89 -60.72
N ASP A 13 -7.53 36.17 -61.59
CA ASP A 13 -8.77 35.48 -61.25
C ASP A 13 -8.51 34.38 -60.20
N GLY A 14 -7.42 33.61 -60.37
CA GLY A 14 -6.99 32.62 -59.39
C GLY A 14 -6.62 33.23 -58.03
N PHE A 15 -5.92 34.37 -58.03
CA PHE A 15 -5.66 35.10 -56.78
C PHE A 15 -6.93 35.63 -56.14
N SER A 16 -7.88 36.14 -56.92
CA SER A 16 -9.17 36.61 -56.42
C SER A 16 -9.99 35.47 -55.80
N GLU A 17 -9.92 34.28 -56.36
CA GLU A 17 -10.60 33.09 -55.84
C GLU A 17 -9.99 32.64 -54.50
N ILE A 18 -8.68 32.52 -54.43
CA ILE A 18 -7.96 32.18 -53.18
C ILE A 18 -8.23 33.22 -52.09
N LEU A 19 -8.28 34.51 -52.42
CA LEU A 19 -8.61 35.58 -51.46
C LEU A 19 -10.06 35.48 -50.97
N SER A 20 -10.98 35.09 -51.84
CA SER A 20 -12.38 34.88 -51.47
C SER A 20 -12.54 33.67 -50.53
N GLU A 21 -11.74 32.62 -50.78
CA GLU A 21 -11.70 31.41 -49.97
C GLU A 21 -11.09 31.67 -48.59
N LEU A 22 -9.95 32.37 -48.54
CA LEU A 22 -9.32 32.86 -47.30
C LEU A 22 -10.27 33.77 -46.51
N LYS A 23 -11.01 34.65 -47.18
CA LYS A 23 -12.05 35.48 -46.53
C LYS A 23 -13.14 34.60 -45.89
N GLY A 24 -13.51 33.51 -46.54
CA GLY A 24 -14.46 32.52 -46.01
C GLY A 24 -13.94 31.80 -44.76
N GLU A 25 -12.69 31.33 -44.77
CA GLU A 25 -12.04 30.69 -43.62
C GLU A 25 -11.82 31.66 -42.45
N ILE A 26 -11.49 32.91 -42.74
CA ILE A 26 -11.36 33.95 -41.71
C ILE A 26 -12.73 34.29 -41.09
N GLN A 27 -13.81 34.27 -41.89
CA GLN A 27 -15.17 34.43 -41.37
C GLN A 27 -15.66 33.24 -40.54
N SER A 28 -15.14 32.03 -40.76
CA SER A 28 -15.43 30.88 -39.90
C SER A 28 -14.64 30.94 -38.59
N LEU A 29 -13.38 31.44 -38.61
CA LEU A 29 -12.60 31.75 -37.42
C LEU A 29 -13.20 32.87 -36.55
N LYS A 30 -14.16 33.65 -37.06
CA LYS A 30 -14.95 34.63 -36.30
C LYS A 30 -15.89 33.98 -35.28
N LYS A 31 -16.20 32.67 -35.41
CA LYS A 31 -17.22 32.00 -34.60
C LYS A 31 -16.70 31.35 -33.31
N ASP A 32 -15.41 31.07 -33.22
CA ASP A 32 -14.81 30.52 -31.99
C ASP A 32 -13.83 31.52 -31.37
N GLU A 33 -14.06 31.79 -30.09
CA GLU A 33 -13.25 32.58 -29.14
C GLU A 33 -13.50 34.09 -29.06
N LYS A 34 -14.40 34.41 -28.10
CA LYS A 34 -14.54 35.71 -27.43
C LYS A 34 -13.26 36.00 -26.62
N GLY A 35 -12.29 36.75 -27.17
CA GLY A 35 -11.09 37.08 -26.38
C GLY A 35 -10.14 38.17 -26.87
N GLU A 36 -9.92 38.36 -28.17
CA GLU A 36 -8.95 39.36 -28.68
C GLU A 36 -9.64 40.38 -29.62
N SER A 37 -10.24 41.41 -29.02
CA SER A 37 -11.43 42.08 -29.57
C SER A 37 -11.24 43.48 -30.16
N ALA A 38 -10.04 43.91 -30.55
CA ALA A 38 -9.89 45.18 -31.28
C ALA A 38 -8.85 45.13 -32.40
N LEU A 39 -7.66 44.61 -32.13
CA LEU A 39 -6.56 44.56 -33.10
C LEU A 39 -6.84 43.62 -34.28
N LYS A 40 -7.42 42.43 -34.00
CA LYS A 40 -7.77 41.44 -35.02
C LYS A 40 -8.88 41.97 -35.95
N ILE A 41 -9.84 42.72 -35.41
CA ILE A 41 -10.93 43.33 -36.16
C ILE A 41 -10.43 44.52 -36.99
N ASP A 42 -9.51 45.33 -36.44
CA ASP A 42 -8.88 46.45 -37.17
C ASP A 42 -8.03 45.97 -38.35
N LEU A 43 -7.23 44.91 -38.15
CA LEU A 43 -6.44 44.26 -39.20
C LEU A 43 -7.35 43.68 -40.30
N LEU A 44 -8.47 43.05 -39.92
CA LEU A 44 -9.42 42.49 -40.88
C LEU A 44 -10.12 43.56 -41.71
N ASN A 45 -10.48 44.69 -41.09
CA ASN A 45 -11.07 45.81 -41.81
C ASN A 45 -10.06 46.51 -42.73
N LYS A 46 -8.80 46.65 -42.32
CA LYS A 46 -7.72 47.17 -43.19
C LYS A 46 -7.46 46.28 -44.40
N ILE A 47 -7.44 44.96 -44.21
CA ILE A 47 -7.26 44.00 -45.31
C ILE A 47 -8.44 44.08 -46.28
N ALA A 48 -9.67 44.18 -45.77
CA ALA A 48 -10.85 44.34 -46.61
C ALA A 48 -10.84 45.66 -47.42
N GLN A 49 -10.38 46.76 -46.82
CA GLN A 49 -10.26 48.05 -47.51
C GLN A 49 -9.20 48.02 -48.63
N ILE A 50 -8.05 47.42 -48.37
CA ILE A 50 -6.96 47.27 -49.35
C ILE A 50 -7.39 46.40 -50.54
N ILE A 51 -8.20 45.37 -50.29
CA ILE A 51 -8.80 44.52 -51.35
C ILE A 51 -9.82 45.31 -52.20
N ASP A 52 -10.54 46.26 -51.60
CA ASP A 52 -11.52 47.08 -52.32
C ASP A 52 -10.85 48.21 -53.13
N GLU A 53 -9.76 48.78 -52.60
CA GLU A 53 -8.90 49.74 -53.30
C GLU A 53 -8.15 49.09 -54.47
N SER A 54 -7.73 47.83 -54.33
CA SER A 54 -7.04 47.09 -55.40
C SER A 54 -7.94 46.68 -56.58
N LYS A 55 -9.26 46.78 -56.40
CA LYS A 55 -10.27 46.48 -57.44
C LYS A 55 -10.45 47.63 -58.44
N LYS A 56 -9.97 48.84 -58.14
CA LYS A 56 -9.91 49.96 -59.10
C LYS A 56 -8.61 49.86 -59.88
N GLY A 57 -8.71 49.70 -61.21
CA GLY A 57 -7.59 49.37 -62.11
C GLY A 57 -6.27 50.04 -61.73
N ILE A 58 -5.34 49.23 -61.21
CA ILE A 58 -4.06 49.67 -60.64
C ILE A 58 -2.99 49.66 -61.73
N THR A 59 -2.17 50.70 -61.78
CA THR A 59 -1.00 50.77 -62.65
C THR A 59 0.15 49.90 -62.13
N ALA A 60 1.00 49.35 -63.00
CA ALA A 60 2.03 48.36 -62.64
C ALA A 60 3.03 48.84 -61.55
N GLU A 61 3.22 50.16 -61.39
CA GLU A 61 4.10 50.74 -60.36
C GLU A 61 3.49 50.67 -58.95
N GLU A 62 2.19 50.89 -58.82
CA GLU A 62 1.47 50.80 -57.54
C GLU A 62 1.38 49.34 -57.05
N LEU A 63 1.24 48.38 -57.97
CA LEU A 63 1.32 46.95 -57.68
C LEU A 63 2.72 46.54 -57.17
N LYS A 64 3.77 47.14 -57.72
CA LYS A 64 5.16 46.90 -57.28
C LYS A 64 5.42 47.48 -55.88
N ALA A 65 4.90 48.67 -55.58
CA ALA A 65 4.99 49.26 -54.25
C ALA A 65 4.20 48.44 -53.21
N TYR A 66 3.01 47.98 -53.58
CA TYR A 66 2.16 47.15 -52.73
C TYR A 66 2.79 45.79 -52.42
N THR A 67 3.34 45.09 -53.42
CA THR A 67 4.02 43.81 -53.22
C THR A 67 5.28 43.95 -52.34
N ALA A 68 6.04 45.04 -52.48
CA ALA A 68 7.19 45.31 -51.62
C ALA A 68 6.79 45.54 -50.16
N ALA A 69 5.70 46.29 -49.92
CA ALA A 69 5.17 46.51 -48.58
C ALA A 69 4.65 45.22 -47.93
N MET A 70 3.98 44.35 -48.70
CA MET A 70 3.52 43.05 -48.23
C MET A 70 4.67 42.11 -47.87
N ILE A 71 5.72 42.04 -48.70
CA ILE A 71 6.92 41.24 -48.39
C ILE A 71 7.59 41.73 -47.10
N TYR A 72 7.65 43.04 -46.88
CA TYR A 72 8.20 43.62 -45.67
C TYR A 72 7.39 43.22 -44.42
N ALA A 73 6.06 43.35 -44.48
CA ALA A 73 5.17 42.96 -43.39
C ALA A 73 5.25 41.46 -43.06
N MET A 74 5.33 40.60 -44.08
CA MET A 74 5.50 39.15 -43.88
C MET A 74 6.82 38.80 -43.20
N ARG A 75 7.94 39.44 -43.60
CA ARG A 75 9.24 39.23 -42.94
C ARG A 75 9.22 39.65 -41.49
N GLN A 76 8.63 40.79 -41.17
CA GLN A 76 8.54 41.28 -39.81
C GLN A 76 7.73 40.33 -38.90
N LEU A 77 6.60 39.82 -39.40
CA LEU A 77 5.80 38.84 -38.65
C LEU A 77 6.55 37.52 -38.43
N GLN A 78 7.34 37.09 -39.41
CA GLN A 78 8.13 35.87 -39.31
C GLN A 78 9.30 36.03 -38.32
N ASP A 79 9.95 37.19 -38.30
CA ASP A 79 11.02 37.49 -37.34
C ASP A 79 10.46 37.59 -35.91
N GLU A 80 9.30 38.21 -35.72
CA GLU A 80 8.65 38.31 -34.41
C GLU A 80 8.22 36.93 -33.87
N ALA A 81 7.65 36.09 -34.74
CA ALA A 81 7.27 34.72 -34.38
C ALA A 81 8.48 33.86 -33.99
N ASN A 82 9.59 33.99 -34.73
CA ASN A 82 10.84 33.29 -34.41
C ASN A 82 11.44 33.75 -33.08
N ASN A 83 11.41 35.05 -32.80
CA ASN A 83 11.91 35.62 -31.55
C ASN A 83 11.10 35.13 -30.35
N SER A 84 9.77 35.20 -30.43
CA SER A 84 8.87 34.72 -29.37
C SER A 84 9.04 33.22 -29.08
N PHE A 85 9.19 32.40 -30.14
CA PHE A 85 9.43 30.97 -29.98
C PHE A 85 10.80 30.67 -29.34
N SER A 86 11.84 31.42 -29.73
CA SER A 86 13.16 31.29 -29.13
C SER A 86 13.14 31.64 -27.63
N GLU A 87 12.45 32.70 -27.25
CA GLU A 87 12.29 33.12 -25.86
C GLU A 87 11.59 32.03 -25.02
N PHE A 88 10.51 31.45 -25.53
CA PHE A 88 9.80 30.35 -24.88
C PHE A 88 10.69 29.10 -24.67
N LEU A 89 11.46 28.71 -25.69
CA LEU A 89 12.39 27.58 -25.57
C LEU A 89 13.49 27.84 -24.54
N ASN A 90 14.06 29.05 -24.55
CA ASN A 90 15.08 29.44 -23.58
C ASN A 90 14.54 29.42 -22.15
N GLU A 91 13.31 29.89 -21.93
CA GLU A 91 12.67 29.83 -20.61
C GLU A 91 12.48 28.38 -20.14
N LYS A 92 12.01 27.48 -21.01
CA LYS A 92 11.84 26.05 -20.69
C LYS A 92 13.17 25.36 -20.38
N ILE A 93 14.21 25.69 -21.15
CA ILE A 93 15.57 25.17 -20.91
C ILE A 93 16.07 25.65 -19.54
N ALA A 94 15.90 26.92 -19.20
CA ALA A 94 16.29 27.47 -17.90
C ALA A 94 15.53 26.81 -16.73
N GLN A 95 14.23 26.53 -16.90
CA GLN A 95 13.44 25.77 -15.91
C GLN A 95 13.96 24.34 -15.73
N MET A 96 14.31 23.64 -16.81
CA MET A 96 14.89 22.30 -16.75
C MET A 96 16.28 22.28 -16.10
N GLU A 97 17.12 23.27 -16.41
CA GLU A 97 18.44 23.41 -15.79
C GLU A 97 18.33 23.64 -14.27
N LYS A 98 17.32 24.41 -13.83
CA LYS A 98 17.04 24.64 -12.41
C LYS A 98 16.55 23.38 -11.69
N LEU A 99 15.77 22.52 -12.37
CA LEU A 99 15.36 21.21 -11.84
C LEU A 99 16.53 20.23 -11.76
N ALA A 100 17.42 20.25 -12.75
CA ALA A 100 18.62 19.42 -12.77
C ALA A 100 19.66 19.80 -11.69
N LYS A 101 19.68 21.06 -11.26
CA LYS A 101 20.56 21.58 -10.19
C LYS A 101 20.04 21.34 -8.76
N GLN A 102 18.87 20.71 -8.57
CA GLN A 102 18.40 20.35 -7.23
C GLN A 102 19.25 19.22 -6.63
N PRO A 103 19.59 19.28 -5.32
CA PRO A 103 20.57 18.38 -4.73
C PRO A 103 20.09 16.93 -4.76
N THR A 104 20.95 16.06 -5.26
CA THR A 104 20.77 14.60 -5.31
C THR A 104 20.54 14.03 -3.91
N ILE A 105 19.39 13.37 -3.72
CA ILE A 105 19.09 12.61 -2.51
C ILE A 105 20.12 11.48 -2.38
N ILE A 106 21.01 11.56 -1.39
CA ILE A 106 21.94 10.48 -1.08
C ILE A 106 21.14 9.30 -0.52
N LYS A 107 20.91 8.27 -1.33
CA LYS A 107 20.33 7.00 -0.88
C LYS A 107 21.45 6.11 -0.36
N ASN A 108 21.60 6.02 0.96
CA ASN A 108 22.45 5.00 1.58
C ASN A 108 21.81 3.62 1.34
N HIS A 109 22.39 2.82 0.45
CA HIS A 109 21.96 1.45 0.20
C HIS A 109 22.79 0.50 1.07
N TYR A 110 22.19 -0.14 2.06
CA TYR A 110 22.83 -1.22 2.81
C TYR A 110 22.73 -2.50 1.98
N VAL A 111 23.78 -2.83 1.23
CA VAL A 111 23.90 -4.12 0.56
C VAL A 111 24.53 -5.10 1.55
N ILE A 112 23.74 -6.05 2.05
CA ILE A 112 24.29 -7.19 2.79
C ILE A 112 24.95 -8.11 1.76
N ASP A 113 26.29 -8.04 1.67
CA ASP A 113 27.06 -8.85 0.74
C ASP A 113 27.26 -10.26 1.31
N PHE A 114 26.44 -11.22 0.85
CA PHE A 114 26.51 -12.63 1.25
C PHE A 114 27.72 -13.39 0.66
N LYS A 115 28.64 -12.70 -0.03
CA LYS A 115 29.81 -13.31 -0.68
C LYS A 115 30.85 -13.88 0.29
N SER A 116 30.83 -13.49 1.56
CA SER A 116 31.70 -14.10 2.56
C SER A 116 31.18 -15.49 2.95
N SER A 117 31.78 -16.54 2.37
CA SER A 117 31.47 -17.95 2.62
C SER A 117 31.30 -18.26 4.12
N LYS A 118 32.12 -17.66 4.99
CA LYS A 118 32.06 -17.86 6.44
C LYS A 118 30.79 -17.27 7.07
N VAL A 119 30.35 -16.09 6.65
CA VAL A 119 29.13 -15.44 7.17
C VAL A 119 27.89 -16.19 6.70
N PHE A 120 27.86 -16.60 5.44
CA PHE A 120 26.76 -17.41 4.91
C PHE A 120 26.64 -18.76 5.64
N ILE A 121 27.77 -19.45 5.84
CA ILE A 121 27.82 -20.70 6.61
C ILE A 121 27.38 -20.47 8.06
N ALA A 122 27.81 -19.38 8.72
CA ALA A 122 27.41 -19.07 10.08
C ALA A 122 25.90 -18.81 10.20
N ILE A 123 25.29 -18.10 9.23
CA ILE A 123 23.84 -17.89 9.18
C ILE A 123 23.10 -19.21 9.01
N ILE A 124 23.60 -20.13 8.18
CA ILE A 124 23.01 -21.47 8.02
C ILE A 124 23.04 -22.24 9.34
N PHE A 125 24.19 -22.29 10.02
CA PHE A 125 24.30 -23.00 11.30
C PHE A 125 23.44 -22.35 12.39
N LEU A 126 23.39 -21.02 12.45
CA LEU A 126 22.53 -20.29 13.37
C LEU A 126 21.05 -20.61 13.10
N SER A 127 20.63 -20.55 11.84
CA SER A 127 19.27 -20.86 11.41
C SER A 127 18.89 -22.32 11.71
N LEU A 128 19.80 -23.26 11.42
CA LEU A 128 19.59 -24.68 11.72
C LEU A 128 19.52 -24.93 13.23
N GLY A 129 20.39 -24.29 14.02
CA GLY A 129 20.36 -24.36 15.48
C GLY A 129 19.06 -23.83 16.06
N LEU A 130 18.58 -22.69 15.56
CA LEU A 130 17.28 -22.12 15.91
C LEU A 130 16.13 -23.07 15.54
N PHE A 131 16.16 -23.64 14.33
CA PHE A 131 15.14 -24.59 13.87
C PHE A 131 15.10 -25.84 14.74
N CYS A 132 16.25 -26.45 15.03
CA CYS A 132 16.37 -27.59 15.93
C CYS A 132 15.88 -27.26 17.35
N SER A 133 16.23 -26.08 17.86
CA SER A 133 15.77 -25.61 19.16
C SER A 133 14.24 -25.45 19.20
N LEU A 134 13.65 -24.78 18.21
CA LEU A 134 12.20 -24.62 18.10
C LEU A 134 11.48 -25.96 17.99
N PHE A 135 11.99 -26.86 17.15
CA PHE A 135 11.42 -28.21 16.98
C PHE A 135 11.53 -29.02 18.28
N GLY A 136 12.67 -28.96 18.97
CA GLY A 136 12.88 -29.59 20.26
C GLY A 136 11.90 -29.08 21.31
N ASN A 137 11.78 -27.76 21.45
CA ASN A 137 10.83 -27.12 22.37
C ASN A 137 9.38 -27.49 22.05
N TYR A 138 8.99 -27.47 20.78
CA TYR A 138 7.64 -27.85 20.34
C TYR A 138 7.32 -29.31 20.68
N ASN A 139 8.24 -30.23 20.41
CA ASN A 139 8.06 -31.64 20.76
C ASN A 139 8.00 -31.84 22.29
N GLN A 140 8.82 -31.12 23.05
CA GLN A 140 8.79 -31.16 24.51
C GLN A 140 7.48 -30.62 25.07
N TYR A 141 6.98 -29.51 24.54
CA TYR A 141 5.69 -28.93 24.88
C TYR A 141 4.54 -29.92 24.64
N ASN A 142 4.51 -30.56 23.46
CA ASN A 142 3.50 -31.56 23.14
C ASN A 142 3.56 -32.78 24.07
N LYS A 143 4.76 -33.28 24.38
CA LYS A 143 4.92 -34.38 25.34
C LYS A 143 4.45 -33.99 26.74
N ASN A 144 4.83 -32.81 27.20
CA ASN A 144 4.44 -32.30 28.52
C ASN A 144 2.91 -32.15 28.64
N ASN A 145 2.26 -31.62 27.60
CA ASN A 145 0.81 -31.48 27.58
C ASN A 145 0.13 -32.85 27.64
N ARG A 146 0.60 -33.83 26.85
CA ARG A 146 0.08 -35.21 26.90
C ARG A 146 0.27 -35.86 28.28
N LEU A 147 1.40 -35.63 28.94
CA LEU A 147 1.64 -36.12 30.30
C LEU A 147 0.68 -35.49 31.31
N THR A 148 0.47 -34.18 31.21
CA THR A 148 -0.46 -33.43 32.07
C THR A 148 -1.91 -33.91 31.89
N ASP A 149 -2.33 -34.12 30.64
CA ASP A 149 -3.66 -34.63 30.32
C ASP A 149 -3.86 -36.05 30.83
N ASN A 150 -2.85 -36.91 30.67
CA ASN A 150 -2.89 -38.28 31.17
C ASN A 150 -2.91 -38.34 32.71
N ASP A 151 -2.17 -37.48 33.40
CA ASP A 151 -2.24 -37.35 34.86
C ASP A 151 -3.66 -36.98 35.32
N LEU A 152 -4.28 -35.99 34.66
CA LEU A 152 -5.63 -35.56 34.99
C LEU A 152 -6.66 -36.66 34.72
N LYS A 153 -6.56 -37.36 33.57
CA LYS A 153 -7.41 -38.52 33.26
C LYS A 153 -7.28 -39.61 34.32
N TYR A 154 -6.05 -39.95 34.72
CA TYR A 154 -5.80 -40.96 35.74
C TYR A 154 -6.41 -40.59 37.09
N ARG A 155 -6.18 -39.36 37.56
CA ARG A 155 -6.73 -38.86 38.83
C ARG A 155 -8.26 -38.82 38.82
N PHE A 156 -8.86 -38.44 37.68
CA PHE A 156 -10.31 -38.48 37.50
C PHE A 156 -10.88 -39.91 37.58
N ILE A 157 -10.23 -40.88 36.93
CA ILE A 157 -10.64 -42.29 37.00
C ILE A 157 -10.51 -42.82 38.42
N LYS A 158 -9.41 -42.48 39.11
CA LYS A 158 -9.17 -42.85 40.51
C LYS A 158 -10.26 -42.27 41.43
N MET A 159 -10.65 -41.01 41.23
CA MET A 159 -11.75 -40.36 41.96
C MET A 159 -13.09 -41.10 41.75
N ARG A 160 -13.37 -41.57 40.52
CA ARG A 160 -14.62 -42.31 40.22
C ARG A 160 -14.58 -43.79 40.65
N ASN A 161 -13.49 -44.26 41.24
CA ASN A 161 -13.27 -45.66 41.60
C ASN A 161 -13.36 -46.61 40.38
N GLY A 162 -12.83 -46.16 39.24
CA GLY A 162 -12.93 -46.86 37.95
C GLY A 162 -14.04 -46.30 37.04
N ILE A 163 -13.98 -46.64 35.75
CA ILE A 163 -14.98 -46.27 34.74
C ILE A 163 -15.17 -47.41 33.74
N LEU A 164 -16.33 -47.47 33.08
CA LEU A 164 -16.62 -48.49 32.06
C LEU A 164 -15.84 -48.20 30.76
N PRO A 165 -15.58 -49.21 29.91
CA PRO A 165 -14.85 -49.03 28.65
C PRO A 165 -15.43 -47.93 27.73
N ASP A 166 -16.76 -47.85 27.62
CA ASP A 166 -17.44 -46.82 26.81
C ASP A 166 -17.20 -45.40 27.35
N GLU A 167 -17.16 -45.25 28.68
CA GLU A 167 -16.85 -43.99 29.34
C GLU A 167 -15.37 -43.59 29.17
N ILE A 168 -14.44 -44.55 29.03
CA ILE A 168 -13.02 -44.29 28.75
C ILE A 168 -12.88 -43.63 27.38
N THR A 169 -13.53 -44.19 26.36
CA THR A 169 -13.51 -43.60 25.00
C THR A 169 -14.10 -42.20 24.99
N ARG A 170 -15.20 -41.99 25.71
CA ARG A 170 -15.82 -40.67 25.83
C ARG A 170 -14.90 -39.67 26.55
N LEU A 171 -14.19 -40.11 27.59
CA LEU A 171 -13.20 -39.31 28.29
C LEU A 171 -12.03 -38.93 27.36
N GLU A 172 -11.53 -39.87 26.55
CA GLU A 172 -10.47 -39.57 25.57
C GLU A 172 -10.90 -38.50 24.57
N ASN A 173 -12.12 -38.59 24.06
CA ASN A 173 -12.67 -37.61 23.11
C ASN A 173 -12.68 -36.19 23.71
N PHE A 174 -13.00 -36.02 25.00
CA PHE A 174 -12.98 -34.69 25.63
C PHE A 174 -11.59 -34.04 25.68
N PHE A 175 -10.52 -34.83 25.67
CA PHE A 175 -9.15 -34.32 25.66
C PHE A 175 -8.59 -34.21 24.24
N PHE A 176 -9.19 -34.89 23.26
CA PHE A 176 -8.76 -34.82 21.87
C PHE A 176 -9.33 -33.61 21.14
N TYR A 177 -10.60 -33.25 21.37
CA TYR A 177 -11.27 -32.15 20.67
C TYR A 177 -11.10 -30.80 21.41
N SER A 178 -10.92 -29.71 20.66
CA SER A 178 -10.76 -28.35 21.21
C SER A 178 -12.03 -27.79 21.84
N ASP A 179 -13.19 -28.26 21.41
CA ASP A 179 -14.48 -27.71 21.86
C ASP A 179 -14.84 -28.16 23.29
N SER A 180 -14.13 -29.17 23.80
CA SER A 180 -14.33 -29.73 25.14
C SER A 180 -13.46 -29.09 26.23
N VAL A 181 -12.81 -27.96 25.97
CA VAL A 181 -12.01 -27.23 26.98
C VAL A 181 -12.80 -26.97 28.26
N TYR A 182 -14.08 -26.56 28.15
CA TYR A 182 -14.94 -26.36 29.31
C TYR A 182 -15.18 -27.66 30.11
N VAL A 183 -15.31 -28.80 29.42
CA VAL A 183 -15.50 -30.11 30.05
C VAL A 183 -14.24 -30.54 30.79
N VAL A 184 -13.07 -30.36 30.19
CA VAL A 184 -11.77 -30.67 30.81
C VAL A 184 -11.52 -29.79 32.03
N ASP A 185 -11.86 -28.50 31.98
CA ASP A 185 -11.74 -27.60 33.13
C ASP A 185 -12.67 -28.01 34.29
N ASN A 186 -13.91 -28.42 33.97
CA ASN A 186 -14.84 -28.95 34.97
C ASN A 186 -14.32 -30.27 35.59
N ILE A 187 -13.74 -31.17 34.78
CA ILE A 187 -13.08 -32.38 35.28
C ILE A 187 -11.96 -32.01 36.26
N ARG A 188 -11.10 -31.05 35.89
CA ARG A 188 -10.01 -30.57 36.74
C ARG A 188 -10.51 -30.06 38.10
N LYS A 189 -11.52 -29.20 38.10
CA LYS A 189 -12.13 -28.66 39.33
C LYS A 189 -12.66 -29.79 40.22
N LYS A 190 -13.44 -30.72 39.65
CA LYS A 190 -13.99 -31.86 40.41
C LYS A 190 -12.91 -32.72 41.05
N VAL A 191 -11.83 -33.00 40.32
CA VAL A 191 -10.68 -33.77 40.84
C VAL A 191 -10.02 -33.04 42.00
N ILE A 192 -9.71 -31.74 41.83
CA ILE A 192 -9.09 -30.91 42.87
C ILE A 192 -9.97 -30.87 44.13
N ASP A 193 -11.27 -30.62 43.97
CA ASP A 193 -12.20 -30.55 45.09
C ASP A 193 -12.31 -31.88 45.83
N TYR A 194 -12.31 -33.01 45.10
CA TYR A 194 -12.33 -34.34 45.70
C TYR A 194 -11.06 -34.63 46.49
N GLU A 195 -9.89 -34.36 45.91
CA GLU A 195 -8.60 -34.60 46.57
C GLU A 195 -8.45 -33.74 47.81
N HIS A 196 -8.88 -32.48 47.76
CA HIS A 196 -8.89 -31.60 48.94
C HIS A 196 -9.78 -32.16 50.04
N ARG A 197 -10.99 -32.66 49.72
CA ARG A 197 -11.87 -33.30 50.71
C ARG A 197 -11.26 -34.58 51.28
N MET A 198 -10.61 -35.38 50.46
CA MET A 198 -9.93 -36.61 50.90
C MET A 198 -8.78 -36.30 51.85
N GLU A 199 -7.97 -35.29 51.55
CA GLU A 199 -6.89 -34.83 52.40
C GLU A 199 -7.42 -34.27 53.74
N GLU A 200 -8.50 -33.49 53.71
CA GLU A 200 -9.12 -32.98 54.93
C GLU A 200 -9.68 -34.11 55.81
N GLN A 201 -10.29 -35.14 55.21
CA GLN A 201 -10.75 -36.32 55.93
C GLN A 201 -9.59 -37.10 56.54
N ALA A 202 -8.50 -37.29 55.79
CA ALA A 202 -7.29 -37.96 56.29
C ALA A 202 -6.70 -37.20 57.49
N ARG A 203 -6.59 -35.86 57.41
CA ARG A 203 -6.13 -35.02 58.52
C ARG A 203 -7.03 -35.12 59.74
N LYS A 204 -8.36 -35.08 59.55
CA LYS A 204 -9.32 -35.24 60.66
C LYS A 204 -9.23 -36.62 61.31
N LEU A 205 -9.01 -37.68 60.53
CA LEU A 205 -8.84 -39.02 61.04
C LEU A 205 -7.55 -39.15 61.86
N GLU A 206 -6.45 -38.59 61.36
CA GLU A 206 -5.17 -38.57 62.08
C GLU A 206 -5.28 -37.78 63.40
N GLN A 207 -5.95 -36.62 63.38
CA GLN A 207 -6.17 -35.84 64.59
C GLN A 207 -7.02 -36.61 65.62
N LYS A 208 -8.06 -37.33 65.19
CA LYS A 208 -8.84 -38.20 66.08
C LYS A 208 -7.95 -39.27 66.73
N ARG A 209 -7.13 -39.95 65.94
CA ARG A 209 -6.18 -40.96 66.43
C ARG A 209 -5.22 -40.39 67.48
N LEU A 210 -4.64 -39.22 67.22
CA LEU A 210 -3.73 -38.54 68.17
C LEU A 210 -4.44 -38.11 69.46
N ASN A 211 -5.69 -37.64 69.35
CA ASN A 211 -6.49 -37.28 70.51
C ASN A 211 -6.85 -38.52 71.35
N GLU A 212 -7.23 -39.64 70.72
CA GLU A 212 -7.50 -40.92 71.39
C GLU A 212 -6.26 -41.45 72.12
N GLU A 213 -5.08 -41.38 71.49
CA GLU A 213 -3.80 -41.74 72.14
C GLU A 213 -3.48 -40.83 73.35
N THR A 214 -3.81 -39.54 73.25
CA THR A 214 -3.61 -38.58 74.34
C THR A 214 -4.55 -38.86 75.51
N ILE A 215 -5.83 -39.17 75.24
CA ILE A 215 -6.80 -39.56 76.28
C ILE A 215 -6.34 -40.82 76.99
N HIS A 216 -5.96 -41.86 76.24
CA HIS A 216 -5.48 -43.11 76.82
C HIS A 216 -4.25 -42.92 77.73
N ARG A 217 -3.33 -42.04 77.34
CA ARG A 217 -2.16 -41.70 78.17
C ARG A 217 -2.57 -40.99 79.47
N LEU A 218 -3.45 -40.00 79.37
CA LEU A 218 -3.94 -39.25 80.54
C LEU A 218 -4.71 -40.15 81.51
N ASP A 219 -5.56 -41.05 81.00
CA ASP A 219 -6.30 -42.01 81.84
C ASP A 219 -5.34 -42.91 82.62
N LYS A 220 -4.27 -43.40 81.97
CA LYS A 220 -3.23 -44.21 82.62
C LYS A 220 -2.48 -43.42 83.71
N GLU A 221 -2.11 -42.17 83.45
CA GLU A 221 -1.46 -41.30 84.45
C GLU A 221 -2.37 -41.07 85.67
N ILE A 222 -3.68 -40.89 85.46
CA ILE A 222 -4.66 -40.74 86.54
C ILE A 222 -4.78 -42.02 87.38
N GLU A 223 -4.79 -43.20 86.74
CA GLU A 223 -4.82 -44.48 87.45
C GLU A 223 -3.55 -44.68 88.31
N GLU A 224 -2.37 -44.38 87.76
CA GLU A 224 -1.10 -44.45 88.49
C GLU A 224 -1.08 -43.50 89.71
N LEU A 225 -1.65 -42.30 89.58
CA LEU A 225 -1.74 -41.34 90.69
C LEU A 225 -2.73 -41.72 91.79
N LYS A 226 -3.81 -42.47 91.47
CA LYS A 226 -4.81 -42.91 92.47
C LYS A 226 -4.36 -44.09 93.32
N VAL A 227 -3.37 -44.87 92.86
CA VAL A 227 -2.84 -46.05 93.56
C VAL A 227 -1.77 -45.67 94.59
N LYS A 228 -1.32 -44.41 94.61
CA LYS A 228 -0.31 -43.86 95.52
C LYS A 228 -0.93 -43.09 96.67
#